data_AF-A0AAD4E4R6-F1
#
_entry.id   AF-A0AAD4E4R6-F1
#
_cell.length_a   1.000
_cell.length_b   1.000
_cell.length_c   1.000
_cell.angle_alpha   90.00
_cell.angle_beta   90.00
_cell.angle_gamma   90.00
#
_symmetry.space_group_name_H-M   'P 1'
#
loop_
_entity.id
_entity.type
_entity.pdbx_description
1 polymer ?
#
loop_
_entity_poly.entity_id
_entity_poly.type
_entity_poly.pdbx_seq_one_letter_code
_entity_poly.pdbx_strand_id
1 'polypeptide(L)'
;MENFQLAPGFFHVQLNQIWAILHVHQGSIEESGGLQYYISLLGRVRLGTEYPDYHTLVSFATQVLVRHITLYWETICGMSLSSLAEARHSPEEMKAFAMEIYHKYILSHALDQITGQSVDSQDSVL
;
A
#
# COMPACT_ATOMS: atom_id res chain seq x y z
N MET A 1 22.72 -31.51 -17.97
CA MET A 1 23.04 -30.11 -17.66
C MET A 1 21.70 -29.39 -17.58
N GLU A 2 21.13 -29.29 -16.38
CA GLU A 2 19.79 -28.72 -16.18
C GLU A 2 19.89 -27.19 -16.16
N ASN A 3 19.09 -26.55 -17.02
CA ASN A 3 19.08 -25.12 -17.23
C ASN A 3 18.02 -24.51 -16.31
N PHE A 4 18.39 -24.23 -15.04
CA PHE A 4 17.51 -23.55 -14.09
C PHE A 4 17.51 -22.03 -14.32
N GLN A 5 16.94 -21.59 -15.43
CA GLN A 5 16.53 -20.19 -15.61
C GLN A 5 15.01 -20.07 -15.38
N LEU A 6 14.57 -20.30 -14.14
CA LEU A 6 13.21 -19.98 -13.69
C LEU A 6 13.07 -18.52 -13.20
N ALA A 7 14.19 -17.81 -13.03
CA ALA A 7 14.23 -16.45 -12.51
C ALA A 7 13.94 -15.29 -13.50
N PRO A 8 14.20 -15.36 -14.83
CA PRO A 8 14.01 -14.21 -15.70
C PRO A 8 12.53 -13.85 -15.94
N GLY A 9 11.58 -14.71 -15.58
CA GLY A 9 10.15 -14.42 -15.71
C GLY A 9 9.56 -13.58 -14.58
N PHE A 10 9.97 -13.83 -13.33
CA PHE A 10 9.28 -13.24 -12.17
C PHE A 10 9.50 -11.73 -12.05
N PHE A 11 10.71 -11.26 -12.38
CA PHE A 11 11.00 -9.82 -12.36
C PHE A 11 10.14 -9.06 -13.38
N HIS A 12 9.96 -9.61 -14.59
CA HIS A 12 9.12 -9.01 -15.62
C HIS A 12 7.64 -9.03 -15.23
N VAL A 13 7.16 -10.11 -14.60
CA VAL A 13 5.78 -10.17 -14.10
C VAL A 13 5.55 -9.09 -13.03
N GLN A 14 6.47 -8.97 -12.07
CA GLN A 14 6.38 -7.95 -11.02
C GLN A 14 6.48 -6.53 -11.60
N LEU A 15 7.39 -6.31 -12.57
CA LEU A 15 7.51 -5.04 -13.29
C LEU A 15 6.18 -4.66 -13.95
N ASN A 16 5.62 -5.57 -14.74
CA ASN A 16 4.39 -5.33 -15.50
C ASN A 16 3.20 -5.11 -14.56
N GLN A 17 3.15 -5.82 -13.43
CA GLN A 17 2.08 -5.65 -12.45
C GLN A 17 2.15 -4.28 -11.77
N ILE A 18 3.32 -3.86 -11.29
CA ILE A 18 3.48 -2.53 -10.68
C ILE A 18 3.22 -1.43 -11.72
N TRP A 19 3.67 -1.62 -12.95
CA TRP A 19 3.43 -0.68 -14.04
C TRP A 19 1.94 -0.56 -14.40
N ALA A 20 1.21 -1.68 -14.47
CA ALA A 20 -0.23 -1.68 -14.69
C ALA A 20 -0.99 -0.98 -13.55
N ILE A 21 -0.61 -1.23 -12.30
CA ILE A 21 -1.20 -0.55 -11.13
C ILE A 21 -0.95 0.95 -11.20
N LEU A 22 0.27 1.37 -11.54
CA LEU A 22 0.59 2.79 -11.73
C LEU A 22 -0.23 3.41 -12.84
N HIS A 23 -0.43 2.72 -13.97
CA HIS A 23 -1.16 3.28 -15.10
C HIS A 23 -2.68 3.37 -14.84
N VAL A 24 -3.27 2.37 -14.18
CA VAL A 24 -4.72 2.30 -13.93
C VAL A 24 -5.13 3.09 -12.68
N HIS A 25 -4.30 3.05 -11.64
CA HIS A 25 -4.61 3.59 -10.32
C HIS A 25 -3.70 4.75 -9.92
N GLN A 26 -3.09 5.45 -10.90
CA GLN A 26 -2.23 6.60 -10.63
C GLN A 26 -2.93 7.65 -9.76
N GLY A 27 -4.20 7.91 -10.07
CA GLY A 27 -4.99 8.97 -9.46
C GLY A 27 -4.49 10.37 -9.82
N SER A 28 -5.05 11.37 -9.16
CA SER A 28 -4.61 12.78 -9.25
C SER A 28 -3.62 13.13 -8.14
N ILE A 29 -2.83 14.20 -8.33
CA ILE A 29 -2.00 14.77 -7.26
C ILE A 29 -2.84 15.33 -6.10
N GLU A 30 -4.09 15.69 -6.38
CA GLU A 30 -5.05 16.26 -5.43
C GLU A 30 -5.68 15.18 -4.54
N GLU A 31 -5.60 13.90 -4.95
CA GLU A 31 -6.09 12.76 -4.19
C GLU A 31 -5.05 12.36 -3.14
N SER A 32 -5.21 12.89 -1.93
CA SER A 32 -4.35 12.57 -0.79
C SER A 32 -4.38 11.07 -0.51
N GLY A 33 -3.20 10.43 -0.55
CA GLY A 33 -3.05 8.97 -0.42
C GLY A 33 -3.04 8.20 -1.75
N GLY A 34 -3.29 8.86 -2.89
CA GLY A 34 -3.13 8.27 -4.21
C GLY A 34 -1.67 8.05 -4.61
N LEU A 35 -1.43 7.22 -5.64
CA LEU A 35 -0.07 6.93 -6.09
C LEU A 35 0.62 8.18 -6.65
N GLN A 36 -0.10 9.04 -7.36
CA GLN A 36 0.41 10.29 -7.89
C GLN A 36 0.80 11.29 -6.79
N TYR A 37 0.03 11.34 -5.70
CA TYR A 37 0.38 12.09 -4.50
C TYR A 37 1.73 11.62 -3.95
N TYR A 38 1.94 10.30 -3.77
CA TYR A 38 3.23 9.77 -3.31
C TYR A 38 4.37 9.95 -4.31
N ILE A 39 4.11 9.86 -5.62
CA ILE A 39 5.12 10.15 -6.66
C ILE A 39 5.63 11.59 -6.53
N SER A 40 4.71 12.54 -6.33
CA SER A 40 5.06 13.95 -6.14
C SER A 40 5.81 14.17 -4.82
N LEU A 41 5.33 13.57 -3.73
CA LEU A 41 5.92 13.70 -2.39
C LEU A 41 7.35 13.12 -2.34
N LEU A 42 7.57 11.99 -3.00
CA LEU A 42 8.88 11.32 -3.05
C LEU A 42 9.79 11.86 -4.15
N GLY A 43 9.35 12.87 -4.92
CA GLY A 43 10.13 13.48 -6.00
C GLY A 43 10.47 12.51 -7.14
N ARG A 44 9.69 11.43 -7.32
CA ARG A 44 9.98 10.37 -8.30
C ARG A 44 9.41 10.69 -9.68
N VAL A 45 9.86 11.78 -10.28
CA VAL A 45 9.38 12.29 -11.59
C VAL A 45 9.58 11.27 -12.74
N ARG A 46 10.54 10.34 -12.62
CA ARG A 46 10.85 9.31 -13.62
C ARG A 46 9.86 8.13 -13.68
N LEU A 47 8.88 8.06 -12.78
CA LEU A 47 7.90 6.97 -12.80
C LEU A 47 6.79 7.14 -13.85
N GLY A 48 6.65 8.34 -14.42
CA GLY A 48 5.68 8.63 -15.49
C GLY A 48 6.21 8.46 -16.92
N THR A 49 7.43 7.89 -17.10
CA THR A 49 7.98 7.63 -18.43
C THR A 49 7.44 6.34 -19.02
N GLU A 50 7.47 6.19 -20.35
CA GLU A 50 6.97 5.02 -21.09
C GLU A 50 7.59 3.68 -20.62
N TYR A 51 8.83 3.71 -20.13
CA TYR A 51 9.56 2.53 -19.65
C TYR A 51 10.24 2.80 -18.29
N PRO A 52 9.51 2.70 -17.17
CA PRO A 52 10.10 2.90 -15.86
C PRO A 52 11.03 1.73 -15.47
N ASP A 53 12.16 2.05 -14.84
CA ASP A 53 13.15 1.07 -14.39
C ASP A 53 12.61 0.17 -13.25
N TYR A 54 12.88 -1.13 -13.33
CA TYR A 54 12.39 -2.14 -12.38
C TYR A 54 12.74 -1.81 -10.93
N HIS A 55 14.00 -1.47 -10.65
CA HIS A 55 14.43 -1.19 -9.28
C HIS A 55 13.76 0.07 -8.74
N THR A 56 13.57 1.07 -9.59
CA THR A 56 12.86 2.30 -9.24
C THR A 56 11.40 2.04 -8.91
N LEU A 57 10.72 1.21 -9.70
CA LEU A 57 9.32 0.81 -9.48
C LEU A 57 9.13 -0.01 -8.21
N VAL A 58 9.94 -1.05 -8.02
CA VAL A 58 9.89 -1.89 -6.83
C VAL A 58 10.19 -1.05 -5.59
N SER A 59 11.22 -0.21 -5.62
CA SER A 59 11.56 0.69 -4.51
C SER A 59 10.40 1.61 -4.16
N PHE A 60 9.72 2.19 -5.15
CA PHE A 60 8.55 3.03 -4.93
C PHE A 60 7.39 2.25 -4.32
N ALA A 61 7.00 1.12 -4.92
CA ALA A 61 5.91 0.29 -4.43
C ALA A 61 6.16 -0.19 -2.99
N THR A 62 7.38 -0.61 -2.68
CA THR A 62 7.78 -0.98 -1.31
C THR A 62 7.68 0.20 -0.35
N GLN A 63 8.15 1.39 -0.74
CA GLN A 63 8.07 2.59 0.12
C GLN A 63 6.62 2.99 0.41
N VAL A 64 5.78 2.97 -0.62
CA VAL A 64 4.34 3.26 -0.48
C VAL A 64 3.69 2.23 0.43
N LEU A 65 3.94 0.93 0.22
CA LEU A 65 3.39 -0.14 1.05
C LEU A 65 3.83 -0.02 2.51
N VAL A 66 5.12 0.18 2.76
CA VAL A 66 5.68 0.37 4.11
C VAL A 66 5.01 1.57 4.78
N ARG A 67 4.86 2.69 4.06
CA ARG A 67 4.22 3.88 4.63
C ARG A 67 2.77 3.63 5.03
N HIS A 68 1.99 2.93 4.21
CA HIS A 68 0.60 2.60 4.53
C HIS A 68 0.52 1.65 5.72
N ILE A 69 1.34 0.59 5.73
CA ILE A 69 1.37 -0.35 6.86
C ILE A 69 1.70 0.39 8.16
N THR A 70 2.74 1.23 8.15
CA THR A 70 3.10 2.05 9.32
C THR A 70 1.94 2.94 9.74
N LEU A 71 1.33 3.67 8.81
CA LEU A 71 0.20 4.56 9.12
C LEU A 71 -0.98 3.80 9.74
N TYR A 72 -1.30 2.60 9.23
CA TYR A 72 -2.41 1.79 9.78
C TYR A 72 -2.12 1.34 11.20
N TRP A 73 -0.89 0.89 11.48
CA TRP A 73 -0.46 0.54 12.83
C TRP A 73 -0.54 1.74 13.76
N GLU A 74 -0.05 2.91 13.34
CA GLU A 74 -0.09 4.12 14.17
C GLU A 74 -1.51 4.61 14.41
N THR A 75 -2.40 4.45 13.42
CA THR A 75 -3.81 4.85 13.52
C THR A 75 -4.59 3.93 14.45
N ILE A 76 -4.42 2.61 14.32
CA ILE A 76 -5.16 1.62 15.13
C ILE A 76 -4.65 1.58 16.56
N CYS A 77 -3.33 1.56 16.76
CA CYS A 77 -2.75 1.51 18.10
C CYS A 77 -2.77 2.87 18.80
N GLY A 78 -3.03 3.97 18.07
CA GLY A 78 -3.03 5.33 18.61
C GLY A 78 -1.65 5.80 19.09
N MET A 79 -0.58 5.16 18.63
CA MET A 79 0.79 5.42 19.08
C MET A 79 1.79 5.21 17.94
N SER A 80 2.94 5.89 18.02
CA SER A 80 4.03 5.67 17.06
C SER A 80 4.55 4.23 17.12
N LEU A 81 5.10 3.72 16.01
CA LEU A 81 5.70 2.38 16.01
C LEU A 81 6.82 2.21 17.05
N SER A 82 7.59 3.27 17.32
CA SER A 82 8.60 3.27 18.39
C SER A 82 7.98 3.07 19.77
N SER A 83 6.90 3.80 20.06
CA SER A 83 6.18 3.67 21.33
C SER A 83 5.52 2.30 21.47
N LEU A 84 5.00 1.75 20.38
CA LEU A 84 4.42 0.41 20.34
C LEU A 84 5.47 -0.66 20.67
N ALA A 85 6.68 -0.53 20.14
CA ALA A 85 7.78 -1.46 20.42
C ALA A 85 8.23 -1.40 21.89
N GLU A 86 8.18 -0.22 22.50
CA GLU A 86 8.55 0.00 23.91
C GLU A 86 7.48 -0.49 24.89
N ALA A 87 6.20 -0.42 24.51
CA ALA A 87 5.05 -0.74 25.36
C ALA A 87 4.92 -2.25 25.71
N ARG A 88 5.68 -3.13 25.05
CA ARG A 88 5.73 -4.59 25.31
C ARG A 88 4.34 -5.25 25.39
N HIS A 89 3.50 -4.98 24.39
CA HIS A 89 2.19 -5.61 24.24
C HIS A 89 2.26 -7.13 24.23
N SER A 90 1.19 -7.78 24.71
CA SER A 90 1.09 -9.23 24.64
C SER A 90 0.93 -9.70 23.18
N PRO A 91 1.32 -10.95 22.86
CA PRO A 91 1.09 -11.52 21.54
C PRO A 91 -0.39 -11.47 21.09
N GLU A 92 -1.32 -11.60 22.04
CA GLU A 92 -2.76 -11.55 21.79
C GLU A 92 -3.23 -10.14 21.43
N GLU A 93 -2.72 -9.11 22.12
CA GLU A 93 -2.99 -7.71 21.80
C GLU A 93 -2.44 -7.34 20.42
N MET A 94 -1.20 -7.73 20.12
CA MET A 94 -0.59 -7.52 18.81
C MET A 94 -1.39 -8.21 17.69
N LYS A 95 -1.89 -9.42 17.97
CA LYS A 95 -2.78 -10.12 17.04
C LYS A 95 -4.10 -9.39 16.86
N ALA A 96 -4.69 -8.85 17.92
CA ALA A 96 -5.94 -8.09 17.84
C ALA A 96 -5.78 -6.84 16.95
N PHE A 97 -4.71 -6.07 17.14
CA PHE A 97 -4.40 -4.92 16.28
C PHE A 97 -4.21 -5.32 14.81
N ALA A 98 -3.45 -6.39 14.55
CA ALA A 98 -3.23 -6.88 13.19
C ALA A 98 -4.55 -7.31 12.52
N MET A 99 -5.43 -7.98 13.27
CA MET A 99 -6.74 -8.37 12.77
C MET A 99 -7.63 -7.16 12.50
N GLU A 100 -7.58 -6.13 13.34
CA GLU A 100 -8.33 -4.89 13.12
C GLU A 100 -7.86 -4.17 11.86
N ILE A 101 -6.55 -4.03 11.66
CA ILE A 101 -5.96 -3.47 10.42
C ILE A 101 -6.43 -4.26 9.20
N TYR A 102 -6.38 -5.59 9.28
CA TYR A 102 -6.81 -6.47 8.19
C TYR A 102 -8.29 -6.26 7.83
N HIS A 103 -9.18 -6.23 8.81
CA HIS A 103 -10.61 -6.04 8.53
C HIS A 103 -10.92 -4.63 8.02
N LYS A 104 -10.31 -3.61 8.61
CA LYS A 104 -10.65 -2.21 8.35
C LYS A 104 -10.09 -1.65 7.06
N TYR A 105 -8.89 -2.08 6.64
CA TYR A 105 -8.21 -1.49 5.49
C TYR A 105 -7.99 -2.48 4.33
N ILE A 106 -8.00 -3.78 4.59
CA ILE A 106 -7.74 -4.80 3.56
C ILE A 106 -9.04 -5.46 3.13
N LEU A 107 -9.82 -5.97 4.07
CA LEU A 107 -11.04 -6.72 3.78
C LEU A 107 -12.21 -5.83 3.36
N SER A 108 -12.47 -4.75 4.09
CA SER A 108 -13.56 -3.80 3.77
C SER A 108 -13.41 -3.24 2.35
N HIS A 109 -12.22 -2.77 2.00
CA HIS A 109 -11.92 -2.22 0.68
C HIS A 109 -12.05 -3.27 -0.44
N ALA A 110 -11.65 -4.52 -0.17
CA ALA A 110 -11.86 -5.62 -1.12
C ALA A 110 -13.36 -5.94 -1.29
N LEU A 111 -14.15 -5.84 -0.22
CA LEU A 111 -15.59 -6.05 -0.27
C LEU A 111 -16.29 -4.91 -1.02
N ASP A 112 -15.95 -3.65 -0.77
CA ASP A 112 -16.54 -2.47 -1.44
C ASP A 112 -16.33 -2.51 -2.96
N GLN A 113 -15.17 -3.00 -3.41
CA GLN A 113 -14.87 -3.20 -4.84
C GLN A 113 -15.66 -4.36 -5.47
N ILE A 114 -16.02 -5.39 -4.69
CA ILE A 114 -16.79 -6.55 -5.18
C ILE A 114 -18.30 -6.27 -5.15
N THR A 115 -18.78 -5.55 -4.14
CA THR A 115 -20.20 -5.28 -3.92
C THR A 115 -20.69 -4.01 -4.63
N GLY A 116 -19.78 -3.14 -5.10
CA GLY A 116 -20.13 -1.91 -5.81
C GLY A 116 -20.93 -0.91 -4.97
N GLN A 117 -20.94 -1.06 -3.64
CA GLN A 117 -21.59 -0.13 -2.74
C GLN A 117 -20.54 0.77 -2.10
N SER A 118 -20.38 1.97 -2.65
CA SER A 118 -19.88 3.09 -1.86
C SER A 118 -20.89 3.34 -0.74
N VAL A 119 -20.59 2.88 0.47
CA VAL A 119 -21.30 3.40 1.65
C VAL A 119 -20.83 4.83 1.81
N ASP A 120 -21.56 5.75 1.16
CA ASP A 120 -21.57 7.15 1.53
C ASP A 120 -21.74 7.19 3.04
N SER A 121 -20.66 7.54 3.73
CA SER A 121 -20.71 7.89 5.14
C SER A 121 -21.39 9.26 5.21
N GLN A 122 -22.72 9.25 5.06
CA GLN A 122 -23.53 10.16 5.83
C GLN A 122 -23.43 9.70 7.29
N ASP A 123 -22.66 10.45 8.07
CA ASP A 123 -23.18 10.91 9.36
C ASP A 123 -22.63 12.32 9.64
N SER A 124 -23.58 13.26 9.62
CA SER A 124 -23.46 14.64 10.07
C SER A 124 -23.33 14.69 11.58
N VAL A 125 -22.44 15.52 12.12
CA VAL A 125 -22.69 16.29 13.34
C VAL A 125 -21.94 17.63 13.29
N LEU A 126 -22.65 18.70 12.91
CA LEU A 126 -22.78 19.94 13.67
C LEU A 126 -24.15 20.55 13.36
#